data_AF-A0A6V7KX76-F1
#
_entry.id   AF-A0A6V7KX76-F1
#
_cell.length_a   1.000
_cell.length_b   1.000
_cell.length_c   1.000
_cell.angle_alpha   90.00
_cell.angle_beta   90.00
_cell.angle_gamma   90.00
#
_symmetry.space_group_name_H-M   'P 1'
#
loop_
_entity.id
_entity.type
_entity.pdbx_description
1 polymer ?
#
loop_
_entity_poly.entity_id
_entity_poly.type
_entity_poly.pdbx_seq_one_letter_code
_entity_poly.pdbx_strand_id
1 'polypeptide(L)'
;LMRLLKLPPIGEALQAGFSAFADEKDHLISLTPLYLLAGLSFPLWMPTSHLEILPLLSGVLTIGIGDSVASIAGSRWGRTKWPGSDKTLEGTVACIVSQLMFIYGLSAFGFVTNWLSLVRSTLAVVSVSLIEARTDQVDNLTLPIILYICLII
;
A
#
# COMPACT_ATOMS: atom_id res chain seq x y z
N LEU A 1 -19.19 11.40 13.02
CA LEU A 1 -20.13 11.92 14.04
C LEU A 1 -21.46 11.16 14.08
N MET A 2 -22.19 11.00 12.97
CA MET A 2 -23.51 10.32 12.96
C MET A 2 -23.46 8.87 13.49
N ARG A 3 -22.38 8.13 13.18
CA ARG A 3 -22.08 6.81 13.76
C ARG A 3 -21.93 6.86 15.29
N LEU A 4 -21.05 7.74 15.78
CA LEU A 4 -20.78 7.92 17.22
C LEU A 4 -22.03 8.33 18.00
N LEU A 5 -22.91 9.12 17.38
CA LEU A 5 -24.16 9.60 17.98
C LEU A 5 -25.35 8.65 17.77
N LYS A 6 -25.15 7.51 17.08
CA LYS A 6 -26.20 6.51 16.74
C LYS A 6 -27.51 7.13 16.22
N LEU A 7 -27.41 8.14 15.35
CA LEU A 7 -28.59 8.85 14.86
C LEU A 7 -29.40 7.94 13.89
N PRO A 8 -30.71 7.74 14.13
CA PRO A 8 -31.56 7.03 13.18
C PRO A 8 -31.76 7.87 11.90
N PRO A 9 -31.94 7.26 10.71
CA PRO A 9 -32.02 5.81 10.45
C PRO A 9 -30.68 5.14 10.09
N ILE A 10 -29.61 5.91 9.86
CA ILE A 10 -28.38 5.41 9.20
C ILE A 10 -27.28 5.03 10.23
N GLY A 11 -27.41 5.46 11.48
CA GLY A 11 -26.38 5.28 12.52
C GLY A 11 -26.01 3.82 12.79
N GLU A 12 -26.99 2.91 12.85
CA GLU A 12 -26.75 1.47 13.06
C GLU A 12 -26.10 0.81 11.85
N ALA A 13 -26.56 1.15 10.63
CA ALA A 13 -25.94 0.67 9.39
C ALA A 13 -24.48 1.12 9.27
N LEU A 14 -24.18 2.38 9.64
CA LEU A 14 -22.82 2.90 9.67
C LEU A 14 -21.95 2.24 10.75
N GLN A 15 -22.52 1.90 11.90
CA GLN A 15 -21.78 1.19 12.95
C GLN A 15 -21.49 -0.26 12.54
N ALA A 16 -22.46 -0.94 11.94
CA ALA A 16 -22.29 -2.30 11.42
C ALA A 16 -21.24 -2.35 10.29
N GLY A 17 -21.31 -1.40 9.36
CA GLY A 17 -20.29 -1.22 8.33
C GLY A 17 -18.91 -0.95 8.92
N PHE A 18 -18.80 -0.04 9.90
CA PHE A 18 -17.52 0.22 10.57
C PHE A 18 -16.97 -1.01 11.29
N SER A 19 -17.79 -1.75 12.04
CA SER A 19 -17.32 -2.95 12.75
C SER A 19 -16.81 -4.04 11.82
N ALA A 20 -17.31 -4.11 10.57
CA ALA A 20 -16.83 -5.09 9.59
C ALA A 20 -15.41 -4.77 9.06
N PHE A 21 -14.96 -3.53 9.18
CA PHE A 21 -13.64 -3.06 8.70
C PHE A 21 -12.77 -2.47 9.82
N ALA A 22 -13.21 -2.61 11.08
CA ALA A 22 -12.47 -2.11 12.22
C ALA A 22 -11.27 -3.02 12.50
N ASP A 23 -10.08 -2.47 12.33
CA ASP A 23 -8.82 -3.10 12.73
C ASP A 23 -8.59 -2.93 14.25
N GLU A 24 -7.64 -3.67 14.83
CA GLU A 24 -7.25 -3.53 16.25
C GLU A 24 -6.86 -2.09 16.61
N LYS A 25 -6.44 -1.31 15.59
CA LYS A 25 -6.03 0.09 15.69
C LYS A 25 -7.20 1.09 15.71
N ASP A 26 -8.43 0.63 15.40
CA ASP A 26 -9.61 1.47 15.18
C ASP A 26 -10.57 1.43 16.37
N HIS A 27 -10.24 2.09 17.49
CA HIS A 27 -11.09 2.10 18.69
C HIS A 27 -12.25 3.13 18.65
N LEU A 28 -11.93 4.40 18.39
CA LEU A 28 -12.92 5.50 18.39
C LEU A 28 -13.05 6.18 17.02
N ILE A 29 -11.96 6.19 16.25
CA ILE A 29 -11.83 6.79 14.93
C ILE A 29 -11.35 5.68 14.00
N SER A 30 -11.85 5.66 12.76
CA SER A 30 -11.38 4.70 11.76
C SER A 30 -10.06 5.20 11.17
N LEU A 31 -8.95 4.90 11.86
CA LEU A 31 -7.62 5.38 11.48
C LEU A 31 -7.11 4.62 10.26
N THR A 32 -7.44 3.34 10.13
CA THR A 32 -6.94 2.50 9.04
C THR A 32 -7.39 2.99 7.65
N PRO A 33 -8.68 3.28 7.38
CA PRO A 33 -9.10 3.87 6.11
C PRO A 33 -8.54 5.27 5.88
N LEU A 34 -8.32 6.06 6.93
CA LEU A 34 -7.68 7.36 6.82
C LEU A 34 -6.21 7.23 6.42
N TYR A 35 -5.48 6.27 6.98
CA TYR A 35 -4.09 6.00 6.62
C TYR A 35 -3.96 5.45 5.20
N LEU A 36 -4.85 4.54 4.79
CA LEU A 36 -4.91 4.03 3.42
C LEU A 36 -5.17 5.16 2.42
N LEU A 37 -6.17 6.00 2.70
CA LEU A 37 -6.50 7.14 1.85
C LEU A 37 -5.34 8.13 1.78
N ALA A 38 -4.79 8.51 2.94
CA ALA A 38 -3.68 9.46 3.02
C ALA A 38 -2.41 8.92 2.32
N GLY A 39 -2.05 7.66 2.56
CA GLY A 39 -0.89 7.03 1.92
C GLY A 39 -1.03 6.91 0.41
N LEU A 40 -2.26 6.70 -0.09
CA LEU A 40 -2.53 6.64 -1.53
C LEU A 40 -2.55 8.04 -2.16
N SER A 41 -3.16 9.03 -1.52
CA SER A 41 -3.33 10.36 -2.08
C SER A 41 -2.11 11.27 -1.91
N PHE A 42 -1.30 11.07 -0.87
CA PHE A 42 -0.19 11.96 -0.54
C PHE A 42 0.84 12.08 -1.67
N PRO A 43 1.36 10.98 -2.27
CA PRO A 43 2.32 11.08 -3.37
C PRO A 43 1.73 11.75 -4.63
N LEU A 44 0.41 11.63 -4.85
CA LEU A 44 -0.27 12.24 -5.99
C LEU A 44 -0.35 13.78 -5.88
N TRP A 45 -0.31 14.33 -4.67
CA TRP A 45 -0.37 15.77 -4.43
C TRP A 45 1.00 16.45 -4.49
N MET A 46 2.09 15.68 -4.62
CA MET A 46 3.43 16.24 -4.70
C MET A 46 3.66 16.96 -6.04
N PRO A 47 4.42 18.08 -6.04
CA PRO A 47 4.60 18.91 -7.22
C PRO A 47 5.28 18.13 -8.37
N THR A 48 4.66 18.18 -9.55
CA THR A 48 5.03 17.36 -10.71
C THR A 48 6.10 18.00 -11.61
N SER A 49 6.58 19.21 -11.29
CA SER A 49 7.39 20.03 -12.21
C SER A 49 8.71 19.38 -12.66
N HIS A 50 9.24 18.43 -11.89
CA HIS A 50 10.49 17.71 -12.19
C HIS A 50 10.40 16.20 -11.94
N LEU A 51 9.20 15.67 -11.67
CA LEU A 51 9.04 14.28 -11.26
C LEU A 51 8.45 13.44 -12.38
N GLU A 52 9.03 12.26 -12.57
CA GLU A 52 8.41 11.19 -13.37
C GLU A 52 7.07 10.78 -12.74
N ILE A 53 6.15 10.23 -13.54
CA ILE A 53 4.84 9.79 -13.05
C ILE A 53 4.93 8.66 -12.03
N LEU A 54 6.02 7.89 -12.07
CA LEU A 54 6.22 6.68 -11.27
C LEU A 54 6.32 6.98 -9.75
N PRO A 55 7.14 7.94 -9.28
CA PRO A 55 7.10 8.41 -7.89
C PRO A 55 5.70 8.81 -7.42
N LEU A 56 4.92 9.55 -8.23
CA LEU A 56 3.58 10.00 -7.88
C LEU A 56 2.60 8.82 -7.69
N LEU A 57 2.85 7.71 -8.38
CA LEU A 57 2.07 6.46 -8.27
C LEU A 57 2.55 5.55 -7.13
N SER A 58 3.54 5.94 -6.32
CA SER A 58 4.08 5.12 -5.22
C SER A 58 3.02 4.65 -4.22
N GLY A 59 2.04 5.50 -3.89
CA GLY A 59 0.91 5.12 -3.02
C GLY A 59 -0.02 4.10 -3.67
N VAL A 60 -0.27 4.24 -4.97
CA VAL A 60 -1.05 3.26 -5.75
C VAL A 60 -0.30 1.93 -5.87
N LEU A 61 1.01 1.97 -6.11
CA LEU A 61 1.87 0.79 -6.20
C LEU A 61 1.93 0.02 -4.89
N THR A 62 2.21 0.71 -3.78
CA THR A 62 2.38 0.05 -2.47
C THR A 62 1.05 -0.42 -1.89
N ILE A 63 0.08 0.48 -1.71
CA ILE A 63 -1.19 0.15 -1.05
C ILE A 63 -2.17 -0.50 -2.03
N GLY A 64 -2.36 0.13 -3.19
CA GLY A 64 -3.38 -0.28 -4.14
C GLY A 64 -3.08 -1.62 -4.82
N ILE A 65 -1.81 -1.87 -5.15
CA ILE A 65 -1.39 -3.08 -5.88
C ILE A 65 -0.65 -4.04 -4.95
N GLY A 66 0.39 -3.57 -4.26
CA GLY A 66 1.24 -4.37 -3.40
C GLY A 66 0.46 -5.04 -2.27
N ASP A 67 0.00 -4.25 -1.30
CA ASP A 67 -0.68 -4.70 -0.08
C ASP A 67 -1.96 -5.49 -0.41
N SER A 68 -2.73 -5.03 -1.41
CA SER A 68 -3.93 -5.73 -1.87
C SER A 68 -3.61 -7.13 -2.42
N VAL A 69 -2.60 -7.26 -3.30
CA VAL A 69 -2.22 -8.57 -3.85
C VAL A 69 -1.54 -9.44 -2.79
N ALA A 70 -0.73 -8.84 -1.91
CA ALA A 70 -0.09 -9.53 -0.79
C ALA A 70 -1.11 -10.17 0.14
N SER A 71 -2.18 -9.44 0.47
CA SER A 71 -3.27 -9.90 1.32
C SER A 71 -4.09 -11.01 0.67
N ILE A 72 -4.41 -10.89 -0.63
CA ILE A 72 -5.12 -11.94 -1.38
C ILE A 72 -4.27 -13.21 -1.49
N ALA A 73 -2.99 -13.07 -1.84
CA ALA A 73 -2.09 -14.20 -2.01
C ALA A 73 -1.73 -14.85 -0.66
N GLY A 74 -1.49 -14.04 0.36
CA GLY A 74 -1.17 -14.50 1.71
C GLY A 74 -2.34 -15.21 2.38
N SER A 75 -3.58 -14.75 2.19
CA SER A 75 -4.77 -15.43 2.72
C SER A 75 -5.08 -16.74 2.00
N ARG A 76 -4.83 -16.83 0.68
CA ARG A 76 -5.21 -17.99 -0.14
C ARG A 76 -4.12 -19.05 -0.28
N TRP A 77 -2.86 -18.64 -0.34
CA TRP A 77 -1.70 -19.50 -0.58
C TRP A 77 -0.59 -19.37 0.46
N GLY A 78 -0.74 -18.49 1.45
CA GLY A 78 0.25 -18.28 2.50
C GLY A 78 0.45 -19.54 3.35
N ARG A 79 1.62 -20.14 3.25
CA ARG A 79 2.02 -21.33 4.02
C ARG A 79 3.21 -21.04 4.91
N THR A 80 4.12 -20.21 4.43
CA THR A 80 5.41 -19.95 5.08
C THR A 80 5.40 -18.55 5.68
N LYS A 81 5.24 -18.44 7.00
CA LYS A 81 5.28 -17.15 7.71
C LYS A 81 6.72 -16.65 7.89
N TRP A 82 6.90 -15.33 7.91
CA TRP A 82 8.16 -14.72 8.31
C TRP A 82 8.41 -14.92 9.81
N PRO A 83 9.65 -15.16 10.25
CA PRO A 83 9.97 -15.27 11.67
C PRO A 83 9.68 -13.95 12.39
N GLY A 84 8.71 -13.97 13.30
CA GLY A 84 8.33 -12.81 14.09
C GLY A 84 7.34 -11.84 13.43
N SER A 85 6.71 -12.20 12.31
CA SER A 85 5.58 -11.47 11.72
C SER A 85 4.48 -12.44 11.27
N ASP A 86 3.23 -11.95 11.23
CA ASP A 86 2.11 -12.71 10.68
C ASP A 86 2.07 -12.73 9.14
N LYS A 87 2.95 -11.97 8.50
CA LYS A 87 3.07 -11.92 7.04
C LYS A 87 3.69 -13.21 6.48
N THR A 88 3.25 -13.57 5.28
CA THR A 88 3.69 -14.78 4.58
C THR A 88 4.70 -14.44 3.49
N LEU A 89 5.66 -15.34 3.29
CA LEU A 89 6.67 -15.21 2.24
C LEU A 89 6.02 -15.23 0.86
N GLU A 90 4.98 -16.06 0.67
CA GLU A 90 4.20 -16.09 -0.57
C GLU A 90 3.50 -14.75 -0.83
N GLY A 91 2.94 -14.11 0.21
CA GLY A 91 2.37 -12.77 0.12
C GLY A 91 3.39 -11.71 -0.27
N THR A 92 4.59 -11.73 0.34
CA THR A 92 5.69 -10.80 -0.02
C THR A 92 6.15 -10.98 -1.46
N VAL A 93 6.28 -12.23 -1.93
CA VAL A 93 6.66 -12.51 -3.32
C VAL A 93 5.57 -12.01 -4.28
N ALA A 94 4.29 -12.25 -3.96
CA ALA A 94 3.18 -11.75 -4.76
C ALA A 94 3.14 -10.22 -4.82
N CYS A 95 3.44 -9.54 -3.70
CA CYS A 95 3.58 -8.09 -3.60
C CYS A 95 4.66 -7.53 -4.55
N ILE A 96 5.84 -8.16 -4.54
CA ILE A 96 6.96 -7.76 -5.42
C ILE A 96 6.58 -7.96 -6.88
N VAL A 97 6.07 -9.16 -7.22
CA VAL A 97 5.75 -9.52 -8.61
C VAL A 97 4.65 -8.61 -9.18
N SER A 98 3.59 -8.33 -8.41
CA SER A 98 2.48 -7.48 -8.87
C SER A 98 2.93 -6.03 -9.13
N GLN A 99 3.72 -5.47 -8.22
CA GLN A 99 4.27 -4.12 -8.39
C GLN A 99 5.22 -4.05 -9.58
N LEU A 100 6.16 -4.99 -9.71
CA LEU A 100 7.06 -5.03 -10.86
C LEU A 100 6.29 -5.19 -12.17
N MET A 101 5.30 -6.08 -12.24
CA MET A 101 4.47 -6.26 -13.43
C MET A 101 3.80 -4.94 -13.85
N PHE A 102 3.29 -4.17 -12.88
CA PHE A 102 2.71 -2.85 -13.16
C PHE A 102 3.75 -1.85 -13.68
N ILE A 103 4.93 -1.78 -13.07
CA ILE A 103 6.01 -0.87 -13.48
C ILE A 103 6.52 -1.21 -14.89
N TYR A 104 6.77 -2.48 -15.17
CA TYR A 104 7.19 -2.92 -16.50
C TYR A 104 6.06 -2.73 -17.54
N GLY A 105 4.80 -2.91 -17.14
CA GLY A 105 3.65 -2.54 -17.96
C GLY A 105 3.66 -1.06 -18.33
N LEU A 106 3.83 -0.16 -17.35
CA LEU A 106 3.96 1.28 -17.59
C LEU A 106 5.14 1.62 -18.51
N SER A 107 6.25 0.91 -18.37
CA SER A 107 7.41 1.05 -19.26
C SER A 107 7.10 0.65 -20.70
N ALA A 108 6.35 -0.44 -20.91
CA ALA A 108 5.92 -0.88 -22.24
C ALA A 108 5.01 0.14 -22.93
N PHE A 109 4.21 0.89 -22.17
CA PHE A 109 3.40 2.02 -22.67
C PHE A 109 4.19 3.33 -22.84
N GLY A 110 5.48 3.36 -22.50
CA GLY A 110 6.35 4.52 -22.66
C GLY A 110 6.27 5.55 -21.53
N PHE A 111 5.61 5.24 -20.41
CA PHE A 111 5.58 6.14 -19.24
C PHE A 111 6.87 6.11 -18.41
N VAL A 112 7.64 5.02 -18.53
CA VAL A 112 8.97 4.86 -17.91
C VAL A 112 9.95 4.45 -19.00
N THR A 113 10.76 5.40 -19.46
CA THR A 113 11.65 5.20 -20.62
C THR A 113 13.09 4.92 -20.23
N ASN A 114 13.53 5.33 -19.04
CA ASN A 114 14.91 5.19 -18.62
C ASN A 114 15.18 3.82 -17.98
N TRP A 115 16.14 3.07 -18.52
CA TRP A 115 16.57 1.79 -17.97
C TRP A 115 17.07 1.92 -16.51
N LEU A 116 17.75 3.03 -16.20
CA LEU A 116 18.22 3.28 -14.84
C LEU A 116 17.04 3.46 -13.86
N SER A 117 15.97 4.14 -14.30
CA SER A 117 14.74 4.26 -13.50
C SER A 117 14.09 2.90 -13.25
N LEU A 118 14.12 1.97 -14.21
CA LEU A 118 13.62 0.60 -14.01
C LEU A 118 14.43 -0.18 -12.98
N VAL A 119 15.76 -0.18 -13.10
CA VAL A 119 16.64 -0.87 -12.13
C VAL A 119 16.44 -0.28 -10.74
N ARG A 120 16.42 1.05 -10.61
CA ARG A 120 16.13 1.73 -9.34
C ARG A 120 14.78 1.31 -8.78
N SER A 121 13.74 1.31 -9.60
CA SER A 121 12.40 0.92 -9.18
C SER A 121 12.35 -0.53 -8.69
N THR A 122 13.05 -1.44 -9.36
CA THR A 122 13.10 -2.84 -8.92
C THR A 122 13.76 -3.00 -7.56
N LEU A 123 14.88 -2.31 -7.33
CA LEU A 123 15.58 -2.32 -6.04
C LEU A 123 14.72 -1.69 -4.94
N ALA A 124 14.03 -0.59 -5.26
CA ALA A 124 13.14 0.11 -4.33
C ALA A 124 11.96 -0.77 -3.91
N VAL A 125 11.27 -1.41 -4.87
CA VAL A 125 10.14 -2.32 -4.60
C VAL A 125 10.58 -3.49 -3.72
N VAL A 126 11.70 -4.16 -4.06
CA VAL A 126 12.21 -5.28 -3.25
C VAL A 126 12.54 -4.83 -1.83
N SER A 127 13.16 -3.66 -1.68
CA SER A 127 13.53 -3.11 -0.37
C SER A 127 12.29 -2.78 0.47
N VAL A 128 11.28 -2.12 -0.13
CA VAL A 128 10.04 -1.74 0.53
C VAL A 128 9.22 -2.96 0.93
N SER A 129 9.10 -3.97 0.06
CA SER A 129 8.42 -5.23 0.39
C SER A 129 9.14 -6.03 1.49
N LEU A 130 10.47 -5.92 1.60
CA LEU A 130 11.20 -6.52 2.71
C LEU A 130 10.96 -5.76 4.04
N ILE A 131 10.88 -4.43 3.99
CA ILE A 131 10.53 -3.59 5.15
C ILE A 131 9.11 -3.91 5.61
N GLU A 132 8.17 -4.04 4.66
CA GLU A 132 6.80 -4.46 4.92
C GLU A 132 6.75 -5.82 5.63
N ALA A 133 7.50 -6.81 5.14
CA ALA A 133 7.54 -8.15 5.74
C ALA A 133 8.08 -8.19 7.18
N ARG A 134 8.74 -7.13 7.64
CA ARG A 134 9.32 -7.02 8.99
C ARG A 134 8.60 -6.02 9.90
N THR A 135 7.61 -5.30 9.37
CA THR A 135 6.94 -4.22 10.10
C THR A 135 5.44 -4.53 10.20
N ASP A 136 4.89 -4.48 11.41
CA ASP A 136 3.50 -4.90 11.66
C ASP A 136 2.50 -3.73 11.87
N GLN A 137 2.95 -2.53 12.26
CA GLN A 137 2.02 -1.53 12.81
C GLN A 137 1.80 -0.24 11.99
N VAL A 138 2.68 0.15 11.06
CA VAL A 138 2.58 1.45 10.35
C VAL A 138 3.06 1.38 8.88
N ASP A 139 2.67 0.35 8.15
CA ASP A 139 3.00 0.17 6.74
C ASP A 139 2.21 1.11 5.81
N ASN A 140 0.91 1.29 6.05
CA ASN A 140 -0.01 1.98 5.13
C ASN A 140 0.29 3.46 4.87
N LEU A 141 1.06 4.14 5.71
CA LEU A 141 1.51 5.52 5.47
C LEU A 141 3.00 5.57 5.13
N THR A 142 3.81 4.73 5.78
CA THR A 142 5.26 4.80 5.68
C THR A 142 5.78 4.17 4.39
N LEU A 143 5.22 3.05 3.92
CA LEU A 143 5.69 2.38 2.70
C LEU A 143 5.52 3.26 1.44
N PRO A 144 4.37 3.94 1.20
CA PRO A 144 4.24 4.89 0.09
C PRO A 144 5.33 5.95 0.08
N ILE A 145 5.63 6.52 1.26
CA ILE A 145 6.62 7.60 1.41
C ILE A 145 8.03 7.08 1.17
N ILE A 146 8.39 5.91 1.71
CA ILE A 146 9.69 5.29 1.47
C ILE A 146 9.85 5.00 -0.03
N LEU A 147 8.84 4.39 -0.67
CA LEU A 147 8.90 4.10 -2.10
C LEU A 147 9.04 5.40 -2.91
N TYR A 148 8.26 6.42 -2.60
CA TYR A 148 8.36 7.75 -3.24
C TYR A 148 9.78 8.31 -3.17
N ILE A 149 10.40 8.30 -1.98
CA ILE A 149 11.76 8.82 -1.78
C ILE A 149 12.78 8.00 -2.57
N CYS A 150 12.71 6.66 -2.50
CA CYS A 150 13.60 5.76 -3.24
C CYS A 150 13.48 5.90 -4.76
N LEU A 151 12.31 6.32 -5.26
CA LEU A 151 12.09 6.55 -6.69
C LEU A 151 12.52 7.95 -7.16
N ILE A 152 12.86 8.86 -6.25
CA ILE A 152 13.30 10.23 -6.60
C ILE A 152 14.81 10.35 -6.54
N ILE A 153 15.44 9.79 -5.50
CA ILE A 153 16.89 9.77 -5.31
C ILE A 153 17.56 8.94 -6.41
#